data_AF-A0A356FCS4-F1
#
_entry.id   AF-A0A356FCS4-F1
#
_cell.length_a   1.000
_cell.length_b   1.000
_cell.length_c   1.000
_cell.angle_alpha   90.00
_cell.angle_beta   90.00
_cell.angle_gamma   90.00
#
_symmetry.space_group_name_H-M   'P 1'
#
loop_
_entity.id
_entity.type
_entity.pdbx_description
1 polymer ?
#
loop_
_entity_poly.entity_id
_entity_poly.type
_entity_poly.pdbx_seq_one_letter_code
_entity_poly.pdbx_strand_id
1 'polypeptide(L)'
;MTPARDYLEKCKGLIEAVSLQEDLISQAAELFSRSILAGRLVHIFGSGHSRIPVEEMWPRYGSFPGFHPIVELSLTYHNQVVGANG
;
A
#
# COMPACT_ATOMS: atom_id res chain seq x y z
N MET A 1 1.56 1.29 32.93
CA MET A 1 1.47 2.08 31.68
C MET A 1 0.00 2.08 31.26
N THR A 2 -0.57 3.17 30.72
CA THR A 2 -1.97 3.16 30.26
C THR A 2 -2.10 2.44 28.91
N PRO A 3 -3.26 1.86 28.57
CA PRO A 3 -3.44 1.21 27.26
C PRO A 3 -3.17 2.12 26.07
N ALA A 4 -3.59 3.39 26.14
CA ALA A 4 -3.31 4.37 25.08
C ALA A 4 -1.81 4.63 24.89
N ARG A 5 -1.06 4.71 26.00
CA ARG A 5 0.40 4.90 25.94
C ARG A 5 1.09 3.65 25.39
N ASP A 6 0.66 2.46 25.82
CA ASP A 6 1.20 1.20 25.30
C ASP A 6 0.96 1.08 23.79
N TYR A 7 -0.26 1.37 23.31
CA TYR A 7 -0.58 1.37 21.89
C TYR A 7 0.35 2.29 21.07
N LEU A 8 0.54 3.53 21.52
CA LEU A 8 1.43 4.48 20.82
C LEU A 8 2.89 4.03 20.83
N GLU A 9 3.38 3.45 21.93
CA GLU A 9 4.74 2.87 21.97
C GLU A 9 4.89 1.68 21.00
N LYS A 10 3.86 0.82 20.88
CA LYS A 10 3.87 -0.26 19.88
C LYS A 10 3.86 0.26 18.45
N CYS A 11 3.10 1.32 18.16
CA CYS A 11 3.12 1.96 16.84
C CYS A 11 4.50 2.50 16.47
N LYS A 12 5.24 3.10 17.40
CA LYS A 12 6.62 3.55 17.15
C LYS A 12 7.53 2.38 16.78
N GLY A 13 7.40 1.25 17.48
CA GLY A 13 8.17 0.04 17.15
C GLY A 13 7.89 -0.49 15.73
N LEU A 14 6.67 -0.32 15.21
CA LEU A 14 6.38 -0.66 13.81
C LEU A 14 7.10 0.26 12.83
N ILE A 15 7.18 1.56 13.13
CA ILE A 15 7.91 2.53 12.29
C ILE A 15 9.41 2.19 12.28
N GLU A 16 9.98 1.88 13.45
CA GLU A 16 11.38 1.44 13.55
C GLU A 16 11.62 0.16 12.74
N ALA A 17 10.73 -0.83 12.83
CA ALA A 17 10.84 -2.07 12.06
C ALA A 17 10.81 -1.82 10.54
N VAL A 18 9.98 -0.88 10.07
CA VAL A 18 9.93 -0.49 8.65
C VAL A 18 11.19 0.26 8.23
N SER A 19 11.77 1.11 9.08
CA SER A 19 13.01 1.83 8.75
C SER A 19 14.20 0.90 8.49
N LEU A 20 14.23 -0.29 9.10
CA LEU A 20 15.25 -1.30 8.83
C LEU A 20 15.15 -1.94 7.44
N GLN A 21 14.10 -1.63 6.67
CA GLN A 21 13.88 -2.13 5.31
C GLN A 21 14.24 -1.10 4.22
N GLU A 22 14.95 -0.02 4.55
CA GLU A 22 15.29 1.06 3.62
C GLU A 22 15.96 0.57 2.33
N ASP A 23 16.90 -0.38 2.43
CA ASP A 23 17.58 -0.94 1.26
C ASP A 23 16.61 -1.70 0.32
N LEU A 24 15.63 -2.40 0.88
CA LEU A 24 14.61 -3.13 0.09
C LEU A 24 13.62 -2.16 -0.56
N ILE A 25 13.22 -1.12 0.17
CA ILE A 25 12.36 -0.05 -0.36
C ILE A 25 13.06 0.66 -1.53
N SER A 26 14.35 0.96 -1.38
CA SER A 26 15.17 1.58 -2.42
C SER A 26 15.29 0.68 -3.66
N GLN A 27 15.50 -0.62 -3.48
CA GLN A 27 15.52 -1.59 -4.58
C GLN A 27 14.19 -1.67 -5.33
N ALA A 28 13.06 -1.66 -4.61
CA ALA A 28 11.73 -1.64 -5.22
C ALA A 28 11.50 -0.34 -6.02
N ALA A 29 11.89 0.81 -5.46
CA ALA A 29 11.80 2.10 -6.13
C ALA A 29 12.62 2.12 -7.43
N GLU A 30 13.82 1.55 -7.44
CA GLU A 30 14.67 1.45 -8.63
C GLU A 30 14.10 0.51 -9.70
N LEU A 31 13.43 -0.57 -9.31
CA LEU A 31 12.71 -1.42 -10.26
C LEU A 31 11.56 -0.66 -10.92
N PHE A 32 10.82 0.12 -10.14
CA PHE A 32 9.69 0.90 -10.63
C PHE A 32 10.14 2.04 -11.54
N SER A 33 11.17 2.80 -11.13
CA SER A 33 11.72 3.91 -11.92
C SER A 33 12.20 3.42 -13.28
N ARG A 34 12.96 2.32 -13.34
CA ARG A 34 13.43 1.73 -14.60
C ARG A 34 12.30 1.26 -15.51
N SER A 35 11.24 0.69 -14.95
CA SER A 35 10.06 0.30 -15.73
C SER A 35 9.39 1.52 -16.37
N ILE A 36 9.13 2.55 -15.57
CA ILE A 36 8.44 3.77 -16.00
C ILE A 36 9.27 4.54 -17.04
N LEU A 37 10.58 4.70 -16.80
CA LEU A 37 11.49 5.36 -17.74
C LEU A 37 11.64 4.60 -19.07
N ALA A 38 11.41 3.28 -19.07
CA ALA A 38 11.34 2.48 -20.28
C ALA A 38 9.98 2.57 -21.01
N GLY A 39 9.10 3.48 -20.61
CA GLY A 39 7.76 3.65 -21.20
C GLY A 39 6.77 2.54 -20.83
N ARG A 40 7.05 1.77 -19.77
CA ARG A 40 6.19 0.68 -19.26
C ARG A 40 5.42 1.14 -18.03
N LEU A 41 4.49 0.29 -17.59
CA LEU A 41 3.68 0.52 -16.41
C LEU A 41 4.17 -0.30 -15.21
N VAL A 42 3.96 0.24 -14.01
CA VAL A 42 4.05 -0.50 -12.76
C VAL A 42 2.64 -0.80 -12.29
N HIS A 43 2.24 -2.08 -12.40
CA HIS A 43 0.94 -2.53 -11.92
C HIS A 43 0.99 -2.72 -10.41
N ILE A 44 0.03 -2.10 -9.71
CA ILE A 44 -0.12 -2.24 -8.26
C ILE A 44 -1.52 -2.74 -7.98
N PHE A 45 -1.63 -3.81 -7.18
CA PHE A 45 -2.91 -4.48 -6.89
C PHE A 45 -3.09 -4.63 -5.39
N GLY A 46 -4.33 -4.44 -4.94
CA GLY A 46 -4.72 -4.60 -3.55
C GLY A 46 -6.14 -5.12 -3.46
N SER A 47 -6.33 -6.11 -2.60
CA SER A 47 -7.62 -6.60 -2.12
C SER A 47 -7.71 -6.26 -0.63
N GLY A 48 -8.90 -6.32 -0.03
CA GLY A 48 -8.94 -6.05 1.40
C GLY A 48 -8.73 -4.57 1.72
N HIS A 49 -8.27 -4.32 2.93
CA HIS A 49 -7.72 -3.03 3.33
C HIS A 49 -6.40 -2.70 2.59
N SER A 50 -5.74 -3.68 1.99
CA SER A 50 -4.53 -3.46 1.18
C SER A 50 -4.80 -2.70 -0.12
N ARG A 51 -6.07 -2.41 -0.46
CA ARG A 51 -6.39 -1.41 -1.48
C ARG A 51 -5.94 0.00 -1.11
N ILE A 52 -5.89 0.34 0.19
CA ILE A 52 -5.59 1.70 0.67
C ILE A 52 -4.23 2.18 0.15
N PRO A 53 -3.13 1.43 0.32
CA PRO A 53 -1.84 1.87 -0.23
C PRO A 53 -1.80 1.91 -1.77
N VAL A 54 -2.66 1.16 -2.46
CA VAL A 54 -2.78 1.20 -3.92
C VAL A 54 -3.41 2.52 -4.38
N GLU A 55 -4.49 2.94 -3.72
CA GLU A 55 -5.15 4.22 -3.97
C GLU A 55 -4.28 5.42 -3.60
N GLU A 56 -3.50 5.28 -2.52
CA GLU A 56 -2.54 6.31 -2.10
C GLU A 56 -1.40 6.51 -3.12
N MET A 57 -1.10 5.53 -3.95
CA MET A 57 0.00 5.64 -4.91
C MET A 57 -0.38 6.48 -6.15
N TRP A 58 -1.53 6.22 -6.75
CA TRP A 58 -2.03 6.92 -7.94
C TRP A 58 -3.55 6.68 -8.12
N PRO A 59 -4.32 7.66 -8.62
CA PRO A 59 -3.96 9.06 -8.80
C PRO A 59 -4.08 9.84 -7.49
N ARG A 60 -3.00 10.53 -7.08
CA ARG A 60 -3.04 11.53 -6.00
C ARG A 60 -2.33 12.82 -6.40
N TYR A 61 -2.67 13.94 -5.77
CA TYR A 61 -1.86 15.16 -5.95
C TYR A 61 -0.42 14.91 -5.50
N GLY A 62 0.54 15.22 -6.37
CA GLY A 62 1.97 14.92 -6.16
C GLY A 62 2.41 13.51 -6.55
N SER A 63 1.56 12.72 -7.21
CA SER A 63 1.97 11.49 -7.91
C SER A 63 2.34 11.78 -9.37
N PHE A 64 2.95 10.82 -10.07
CA PHE A 64 3.39 10.96 -11.46
C PHE A 64 2.93 9.78 -12.34
N PRO A 65 2.73 9.99 -13.66
CA PRO A 65 2.29 8.93 -14.58
C PRO A 65 3.28 7.75 -14.61
N GLY A 66 2.76 6.52 -14.66
CA GLY A 66 3.57 5.30 -14.76
C GLY A 66 3.11 4.19 -13.82
N PHE A 67 2.41 4.54 -12.73
CA PHE A 67 1.67 3.56 -11.93
C PHE A 67 0.30 3.26 -12.55
N HIS A 68 -0.08 1.98 -12.50
CA HIS A 68 -1.37 1.48 -12.96
C HIS A 68 -2.06 0.73 -11.82
N PRO A 69 -2.88 1.43 -11.02
CA PRO A 69 -3.65 0.83 -9.94
C PRO A 69 -4.71 -0.14 -10.45
N ILE A 70 -4.78 -1.30 -9.81
CA ILE A 70 -5.80 -2.32 -10.03
C ILE A 70 -6.49 -2.55 -8.69
N VAL A 71 -7.68 -1.97 -8.56
CA VAL A 71 -8.51 -2.09 -7.37
C VAL A 71 -9.83 -2.70 -7.80
N GLU A 72 -9.99 -3.99 -7.52
CA GLU A 72 -11.19 -4.71 -7.93
C GLU A 72 -12.23 -4.73 -6.81
N LEU A 73 -13.44 -4.24 -7.12
CA LEU A 73 -14.50 -4.03 -6.14
C LEU A 73 -14.94 -5.33 -5.48
N SER A 74 -15.09 -6.41 -6.24
CA SER A 74 -15.48 -7.72 -5.71
C SER A 74 -14.49 -8.29 -4.68
N LEU A 75 -13.22 -7.90 -4.76
CA LEU A 75 -12.15 -8.30 -3.83
C LEU A 75 -11.90 -7.25 -2.72
N THR A 76 -12.65 -6.16 -2.75
CA THR A 76 -12.49 -4.97 -1.92
C THR A 76 -13.66 -4.79 -0.94
N TYR A 77 -14.75 -5.54 -1.07
CA TYR A 77 -15.85 -5.49 -0.10
C TYR A 77 -15.48 -6.23 1.20
N HIS A 78 -15.47 -5.50 2.32
CA HIS A 78 -15.16 -6.05 3.67
C HIS A 78 -16.37 -6.16 4.59
N ASN A 79 -17.55 -5.76 4.11
CA ASN A 79 -18.78 -5.65 4.89
C ASN A 79 -19.73 -6.86 4.72
N GLN A 80 -19.42 -7.79 3.82
CA GLN A 80 -20.19 -9.02 3.64
C GLN A 80 -19.89 -9.98 4.79
N VAL A 81 -20.32 -9.63 6.00
CA VAL A 81 -20.13 -10.43 7.22
C VAL A 81 -20.79 -11.81 7.10
N VAL A 82 -21.79 -11.92 6.23
CA VAL A 82 -22.56 -13.15 5.98
C VAL A 82 -22.41 -13.68 4.54
N GLY A 83 -21.47 -13.12 3.75
CA GLY A 83 -21.17 -13.58 2.39
C GLY A 83 -22.03 -12.94 1.29
N ALA A 84 -21.67 -13.19 0.03
CA ALA A 84 -22.22 -12.50 -1.15
C ALA A 84 -23.75 -12.67 -1.37
N ASN A 85 -24.40 -13.59 -0.64
CA ASN A 85 -25.82 -13.91 -0.74
C ASN A 85 -26.60 -13.73 0.58
N GLY A 86 -25.97 -13.18 1.64
CA GLY A 86 -26.60 -13.09 2.95
C GLY A 86 -26.44 -14.32 3.83
#